data_AF-A0A836QS99-F1
#
_entry.id   AF-A0A836QS99-F1
#
_cell.length_a   1.000
_cell.length_b   1.000
_cell.length_c   1.000
_cell.angle_alpha   90.00
_cell.angle_beta   90.00
_cell.angle_gamma   90.00
#
_symmetry.space_group_name_H-M   'P 1'
#
loop_
_entity.id
_entity.type
_entity.pdbx_description
1 polymer ?
#
loop_
_entity_poly.entity_id
_entity_poly.type
_entity_poly.pdbx_seq_one_letter_code
_entity_poly.pdbx_strand_id
1 'polypeptide(L)'
;MPVFYKIQYIEWQERGAGKGAPVNIYNAGDDIPKTTRDKANKDRLANGNYLENTANHYIVVLGKSPTTALLSMKATQLKTSKKWNSMMLGIKMQGKNGLFTPPTYSHIYKLKTVQQSNDKGTWFGWDVSQVGPVKEKAVYDIAKHFATRVSKGEVEAKHGTEDSKSDGLY
;
A
#
# COMPACT_ATOMS: atom_id res chain seq x y z
N MET A 1 7.43 9.28 1.28
CA MET A 1 6.31 10.23 1.17
C MET A 1 5.16 9.58 0.44
N PRO A 2 3.97 9.48 1.03
CA PRO A 2 2.78 8.98 0.34
C PRO A 2 2.29 10.00 -0.68
N VAL A 3 1.93 9.55 -1.87
CA VAL A 3 1.44 10.45 -2.94
C VAL A 3 0.05 10.07 -3.42
N PHE A 4 -0.28 8.78 -3.41
CA PHE A 4 -1.57 8.27 -3.85
C PHE A 4 -1.87 6.96 -3.13
N TYR A 5 -3.15 6.67 -2.93
CA TYR A 5 -3.62 5.49 -2.23
C TYR A 5 -4.82 4.91 -2.96
N LYS A 6 -4.84 3.58 -3.12
CA LYS A 6 -6.05 2.86 -3.51
C LYS A 6 -6.16 1.50 -2.80
N ILE A 7 -7.39 1.10 -2.52
CA ILE A 7 -7.72 -0.29 -2.18
C ILE A 7 -8.06 -1.00 -3.48
N GLN A 8 -7.55 -2.22 -3.63
CA GLN A 8 -7.96 -3.14 -4.70
C GLN A 8 -8.21 -4.52 -4.10
N TYR A 9 -9.17 -5.23 -4.65
CA TYR A 9 -9.35 -6.65 -4.39
C TYR A 9 -8.71 -7.40 -5.55
N ILE A 10 -7.72 -8.22 -5.25
CA ILE A 10 -6.93 -8.93 -6.26
C ILE A 10 -7.32 -10.40 -6.21
N GLU A 11 -7.78 -10.94 -7.33
CA GLU A 11 -8.07 -12.37 -7.48
C GLU A 11 -6.78 -13.13 -7.80
N TRP A 12 -6.49 -14.12 -6.96
CA TRP A 12 -5.33 -14.98 -7.11
C TRP A 12 -5.75 -16.45 -7.18
N GLN A 13 -5.05 -17.20 -8.03
CA GLN A 13 -5.03 -18.66 -7.92
C GLN A 13 -4.23 -19.09 -6.68
N GLU A 14 -4.39 -20.34 -6.27
CA GLU A 14 -3.56 -20.87 -5.19
C GLU A 14 -2.07 -20.75 -5.48
N ARG A 15 -1.29 -20.58 -4.42
CA ARG A 15 0.18 -20.52 -4.56
C ARG A 15 0.67 -21.83 -5.18
N GLY A 16 1.48 -21.72 -6.23
CA GLY A 16 1.99 -22.86 -7.00
C GLY A 16 1.05 -23.33 -8.11
N ALA A 17 -0.17 -22.80 -8.19
CA ALA A 17 -1.04 -22.96 -9.35
C ALA A 17 -0.94 -21.74 -10.28
N GLY A 18 -0.89 -21.97 -11.59
CA GLY A 18 -0.97 -20.89 -12.59
C GLY A 18 0.34 -20.16 -12.88
N LYS A 19 0.21 -18.94 -13.43
CA LYS A 19 1.33 -18.14 -14.01
C LYS A 19 2.02 -17.19 -13.01
N GLY A 20 1.60 -17.18 -11.74
CA GLY A 20 2.12 -16.25 -10.73
C GLY A 20 1.66 -14.78 -10.91
N ALA A 21 0.61 -14.55 -11.69
CA ALA A 21 0.00 -13.23 -11.89
C ALA A 21 -1.45 -13.23 -11.38
N PRO A 22 -2.01 -12.05 -11.04
CA PRO A 22 -3.42 -11.93 -10.73
C PRO A 22 -4.31 -12.48 -11.85
N VAL A 23 -5.40 -13.14 -11.49
CA VAL A 23 -6.47 -13.54 -12.42
C VAL A 23 -7.28 -12.31 -12.81
N ASN A 24 -7.60 -11.47 -11.82
CA ASN A 24 -8.34 -10.23 -12.00
C ASN A 24 -7.98 -9.21 -10.91
N ILE A 25 -8.21 -7.93 -11.20
CA ILE A 25 -8.00 -6.82 -10.26
C ILE A 25 -9.26 -5.95 -10.24
N TYR A 26 -9.96 -5.98 -9.11
CA TYR A 26 -11.14 -5.16 -8.87
C TYR A 26 -10.74 -3.84 -8.21
N ASN A 27 -11.11 -2.73 -8.85
CA ASN A 27 -10.92 -1.37 -8.39
C ASN A 27 -12.08 -0.91 -7.50
N ALA A 28 -11.92 0.25 -6.88
CA ALA A 28 -12.99 0.88 -6.13
C ALA A 28 -14.17 1.22 -7.07
N GLY A 29 -15.36 0.73 -6.73
CA GLY A 29 -16.58 0.91 -7.53
C GLY A 29 -16.94 -0.29 -8.41
N ASP A 30 -16.04 -1.26 -8.58
CA ASP A 30 -16.34 -2.49 -9.30
C ASP A 30 -17.25 -3.41 -8.46
N ASP A 31 -18.05 -4.23 -9.14
CA ASP A 31 -18.84 -5.28 -8.50
C ASP A 31 -17.91 -6.42 -8.03
N ILE A 32 -17.72 -6.48 -6.71
CA ILE A 32 -16.86 -7.50 -6.09
C ILE A 32 -17.64 -8.82 -5.97
N PRO A 33 -17.12 -9.95 -6.47
CA PRO A 33 -17.79 -11.24 -6.33
C PRO A 33 -18.01 -11.64 -4.87
N LYS A 34 -19.07 -12.42 -4.61
CA LYS A 34 -19.32 -12.98 -3.29
C LYS A 34 -18.26 -14.02 -2.93
N THR A 35 -17.82 -13.98 -1.68
CA THR A 35 -16.82 -14.91 -1.14
C THR A 35 -17.33 -15.65 0.08
N THR A 36 -16.71 -16.80 0.38
CA THR A 36 -16.85 -17.51 1.65
C THR A 36 -15.49 -17.59 2.35
N ARG A 37 -15.46 -17.43 3.67
CA ARG A 37 -14.21 -17.49 4.44
C ARG A 37 -13.80 -18.95 4.65
N ASP A 38 -12.58 -19.31 4.27
CA ASP A 38 -12.04 -20.66 4.51
C ASP A 38 -11.31 -20.80 5.87
N LYS A 39 -10.85 -22.02 6.17
CA LYS A 39 -10.09 -22.34 7.40
C LYS A 39 -8.75 -21.59 7.50
N ALA A 40 -8.19 -21.14 6.36
CA ALA A 40 -6.97 -20.35 6.30
C ALA A 40 -7.23 -18.83 6.41
N ASN A 41 -8.49 -18.43 6.66
CA ASN A 41 -8.94 -17.04 6.67
C ASN A 41 -8.84 -16.32 5.33
N LYS A 42 -8.84 -17.03 4.20
CA LYS A 42 -8.91 -16.46 2.86
C LYS A 42 -10.38 -16.31 2.41
N ASP A 43 -10.64 -15.27 1.63
CA ASP A 43 -11.95 -15.03 1.01
C ASP A 43 -12.04 -15.81 -0.31
N ARG A 44 -12.73 -16.95 -0.31
CA ARG A 44 -12.81 -17.87 -1.45
C ARG A 44 -13.95 -17.59 -2.40
N LEU A 45 -13.63 -17.67 -3.68
CA LEU A 45 -14.58 -17.65 -4.79
C LEU A 45 -15.07 -19.06 -5.10
N ALA A 46 -16.21 -19.16 -5.79
CA ALA A 46 -16.80 -20.44 -6.20
C ALA A 46 -15.88 -21.25 -7.14
N ASN A 47 -14.98 -20.59 -7.87
CA ASN A 47 -13.98 -21.21 -8.75
C ASN A 47 -12.73 -21.72 -8.00
N GLY A 48 -12.64 -21.57 -6.67
CA GLY A 48 -11.50 -21.98 -5.85
C GLY A 48 -10.39 -20.92 -5.70
N ASN A 49 -10.42 -19.85 -6.50
CA ASN A 49 -9.52 -18.71 -6.32
C ASN A 49 -9.83 -17.97 -5.02
N TYR A 50 -8.94 -17.05 -4.63
CA TYR A 50 -9.19 -16.19 -3.47
C TYR A 50 -9.07 -14.71 -3.83
N LEU A 51 -9.89 -13.89 -3.18
CA LEU A 51 -9.76 -12.44 -3.19
C LEU A 51 -8.84 -11.99 -2.06
N GLU A 52 -7.85 -11.17 -2.40
CA GLU A 52 -6.93 -10.55 -1.46
C GLU A 52 -7.15 -9.03 -1.43
N ASN A 53 -7.66 -8.52 -0.30
CA ASN A 53 -7.74 -7.09 -0.08
C ASN A 53 -6.34 -6.48 0.08
N THR A 54 -5.98 -5.59 -0.84
CA THR A 54 -4.65 -5.00 -0.94
C THR A 54 -4.74 -3.48 -0.89
N ALA A 55 -4.04 -2.91 0.10
CA ALA A 55 -3.85 -1.48 0.23
C ALA A 55 -2.57 -1.02 -0.47
N ASN A 56 -2.74 -0.30 -1.56
CA ASN A 56 -1.67 0.14 -2.44
C ASN A 56 -1.31 1.61 -2.15
N HIS A 57 -0.15 1.82 -1.53
CA HIS A 57 0.43 3.14 -1.28
C HIS A 57 1.48 3.44 -2.34
N TYR A 58 1.19 4.40 -3.22
CA TYR A 58 2.18 4.95 -4.14
C TYR A 58 2.99 5.98 -3.39
N ILE A 59 4.30 5.83 -3.40
CA ILE A 59 5.20 6.63 -2.58
C ILE A 59 6.38 7.18 -3.38
N VAL A 60 6.92 8.30 -2.91
CA VAL A 60 8.28 8.73 -3.22
C VAL A 60 9.19 8.34 -2.06
N VAL A 61 10.21 7.56 -2.34
CA VAL A 61 11.30 7.24 -1.42
C VAL A 61 12.32 8.38 -1.50
N LEU A 62 12.59 9.01 -0.36
CA LEU A 62 13.54 10.12 -0.27
C LEU A 62 14.97 9.59 -0.10
N GLY A 63 15.92 10.27 -0.73
CA GLY A 63 17.34 9.96 -0.72
C GLY A 63 18.11 10.99 -1.54
N LYS A 64 19.39 10.75 -1.84
CA LYS A 64 20.19 11.63 -2.72
C LYS A 64 19.50 11.85 -4.08
N SER A 65 18.89 10.78 -4.61
CA SER A 65 18.05 10.81 -5.80
C SER A 65 16.69 10.21 -5.42
N PRO A 66 15.62 11.02 -5.29
CA PRO A 66 14.30 10.50 -4.98
C PRO A 66 13.82 9.50 -6.02
N THR A 67 13.22 8.40 -5.56
CA THR A 67 12.66 7.35 -6.44
C THR A 67 11.19 7.11 -6.12
N THR A 68 10.45 6.54 -7.05
CA THR A 68 9.04 6.16 -6.84
C THR A 68 8.93 4.68 -6.53
N ALA A 69 7.99 4.30 -5.68
CA ALA A 69 7.67 2.91 -5.40
C ALA A 69 6.17 2.70 -5.18
N LEU A 70 5.72 1.45 -5.37
CA LEU A 70 4.44 0.98 -4.88
C LEU A 70 4.69 0.13 -3.65
N LEU A 71 4.06 0.49 -2.53
CA LEU A 71 4.06 -0.28 -1.30
C LEU A 71 2.68 -0.91 -1.11
N SER A 72 2.59 -2.21 -1.36
CA SER A 72 1.38 -3.00 -1.19
C SER A 72 1.31 -3.58 0.23
N MET A 73 0.23 -3.32 0.94
CA MET A 73 -0.02 -3.82 2.30
C MET A 73 -1.27 -4.70 2.30
N LYS A 74 -1.15 -5.91 2.84
CA LYS A 74 -2.21 -6.92 2.90
C LYS A 74 -2.27 -7.61 4.26
N ALA A 75 -3.36 -8.33 4.51
CA ALA A 75 -3.58 -9.08 5.74
C ALA A 75 -3.29 -8.23 7.01
N THR A 76 -2.31 -8.61 7.83
CA THR A 76 -1.95 -7.91 9.07
C THR A 76 -1.48 -6.46 8.84
N GLN A 77 -0.92 -6.17 7.66
CA GLN A 77 -0.44 -4.82 7.29
C GLN A 77 -1.58 -3.86 6.93
N LEU A 78 -2.82 -4.34 6.71
CA LEU A 78 -3.98 -3.48 6.49
C LEU A 78 -4.24 -2.56 7.69
N LYS A 79 -3.96 -3.02 8.91
CA LYS A 79 -4.06 -2.19 10.13
C LYS A 79 -3.05 -1.05 10.11
N THR A 80 -1.81 -1.32 9.71
CA THR A 80 -0.76 -0.29 9.55
C THR A 80 -1.15 0.71 8.47
N SER A 81 -1.61 0.24 7.31
CA SER A 81 -2.11 1.09 6.22
C SER A 81 -3.22 2.03 6.69
N LYS A 82 -4.23 1.50 7.41
CA LYS A 82 -5.33 2.31 7.96
C LYS A 82 -4.83 3.35 8.95
N LYS A 83 -3.94 2.98 9.87
CA LYS A 83 -3.31 3.92 10.82
C LYS A 83 -2.58 5.04 10.08
N TRP A 84 -1.84 4.71 9.02
CA TRP A 84 -1.13 5.70 8.21
C TRP A 84 -2.08 6.68 7.51
N ASN A 85 -3.15 6.18 6.91
CA ASN A 85 -4.20 7.01 6.33
C ASN A 85 -4.87 7.91 7.36
N SER A 86 -5.17 7.40 8.55
CA SER A 86 -5.71 8.21 9.64
C SER A 86 -4.75 9.31 10.08
N MET A 87 -3.44 9.05 10.16
CA MET A 87 -2.44 10.08 10.44
C MET A 87 -2.47 11.19 9.38
N MET A 88 -2.54 10.83 8.08
CA MET A 88 -2.60 11.81 6.99
C MET A 88 -3.88 12.66 7.04
N LEU A 89 -5.04 12.04 7.23
CA LEU A 89 -6.34 12.72 7.28
C LEU A 89 -6.47 13.64 8.51
N GLY A 90 -5.80 13.29 9.61
CA GLY A 90 -5.78 14.07 10.85
C GLY A 90 -4.98 15.38 10.75
N ILE A 91 -4.16 15.56 9.71
CA ILE A 91 -3.37 16.77 9.54
C ILE A 91 -4.28 17.93 9.16
N LYS A 92 -4.11 19.06 9.86
CA LYS A 92 -4.74 20.34 9.56
C LYS A 92 -3.67 21.41 9.41
N MET A 93 -3.76 22.21 8.35
CA MET A 93 -2.88 23.35 8.08
C MET A 93 -3.72 24.61 7.94
N GLN A 94 -3.19 25.74 8.41
CA GLN A 94 -3.83 27.05 8.23
C GLN A 94 -3.61 27.53 6.80
N GLY A 95 -4.70 27.72 6.06
CA GLY A 95 -4.71 28.32 4.73
C GLY A 95 -5.35 29.71 4.74
N LYS A 96 -5.42 30.33 3.55
CA LYS A 96 -6.08 31.64 3.38
C LYS A 96 -7.56 31.61 3.77
N ASN A 97 -8.22 30.46 3.61
CA ASN A 97 -9.65 30.26 3.88
C ASN A 97 -9.90 29.48 5.20
N GLY A 98 -8.94 29.49 6.11
CA GLY A 98 -9.01 28.72 7.36
C GLY A 98 -8.31 27.37 7.31
N LEU A 99 -8.63 26.49 8.26
CA LEU A 99 -8.01 25.18 8.40
C LEU A 99 -8.43 24.26 7.25
N PHE A 100 -7.46 23.60 6.62
CA PHE A 100 -7.71 22.60 5.59
C PHE A 100 -6.86 21.34 5.83
N THR A 101 -7.29 20.21 5.26
CA THR A 101 -6.46 19.00 5.20
C THR A 101 -5.56 19.09 3.97
N PRO A 102 -4.24 19.10 4.13
CA PRO A 102 -3.33 19.21 3.00
C PRO A 102 -3.30 17.92 2.18
N PRO A 103 -2.77 17.96 0.94
CA PRO A 103 -2.57 16.74 0.15
C PRO A 103 -1.66 15.75 0.89
N THR A 104 -1.81 14.45 0.59
CA THR A 104 -1.04 13.35 1.23
C THR A 104 0.47 13.54 1.12
N TYR A 105 0.95 14.12 0.01
CA TYR A 105 2.35 14.44 -0.23
C TYR A 105 2.87 15.73 0.45
N SER A 106 2.10 16.29 1.39
CA SER A 106 2.54 17.46 2.18
C SER A 106 3.52 17.11 3.31
N HIS A 107 3.59 15.85 3.72
CA HIS A 107 4.35 15.41 4.89
C HIS A 107 5.28 14.23 4.60
N ILE A 108 6.39 14.21 5.32
CA ILE A 108 7.39 13.14 5.32
C ILE A 108 7.07 12.18 6.44
N TYR A 109 7.21 10.89 6.15
CA TYR A 109 7.02 9.79 7.08
C TYR A 109 8.24 8.87 7.04
N LYS A 110 8.57 8.31 8.21
CA LYS A 110 9.59 7.27 8.36
C LYS A 110 8.90 5.93 8.48
N LEU A 111 9.31 4.99 7.64
CA LEU A 111 8.88 3.60 7.67
C LEU A 111 10.04 2.76 8.21
N LYS A 112 9.75 1.87 9.17
CA LYS A 112 10.71 0.93 9.73
C LYS A 112 10.13 -0.48 9.67
N THR A 113 10.97 -1.47 9.34
CA THR A 113 10.62 -2.88 9.49
C THR A 113 10.67 -3.27 10.97
N VAL A 114 9.60 -3.90 11.45
CA VAL A 114 9.48 -4.38 12.84
C VAL A 114 9.05 -5.84 12.82
N GLN A 115 9.62 -6.65 13.70
CA GLN A 115 9.17 -8.03 13.87
C GLN A 115 7.81 -8.02 14.57
N GLN A 116 6.89 -8.82 14.05
CA GLN A 116 5.57 -9.09 14.59
C GLN A 116 5.47 -10.58 14.89
N SER A 117 4.71 -10.95 15.91
CA SER A 117 4.49 -12.34 16.28
C SER A 117 3.06 -12.59 16.74
N ASN A 118 2.60 -13.82 16.54
CA ASN A 118 1.39 -14.38 17.15
C ASN A 118 1.58 -15.91 17.30
N ASP A 119 0.52 -16.61 17.70
CA ASP A 119 0.53 -18.08 17.86
C ASP A 119 0.83 -18.86 16.57
N LYS A 120 0.80 -18.20 15.41
CA LYS A 120 1.07 -18.78 14.08
C LYS A 120 2.48 -18.50 13.56
N GLY A 121 3.31 -17.79 14.32
CA GLY A 121 4.72 -17.53 13.99
C GLY A 121 5.10 -16.05 14.04
N THR A 122 6.24 -15.73 13.40
CA THR A 122 6.77 -14.36 13.33
C THR A 122 6.97 -13.92 11.89
N TRP A 123 6.77 -12.63 11.62
CA TRP A 123 6.97 -12.02 10.31
C TRP A 123 7.42 -10.56 10.48
N PHE A 124 7.93 -9.94 9.42
CA PHE A 124 8.24 -8.52 9.43
C PHE A 124 7.05 -7.70 8.90
N GLY A 125 6.73 -6.62 9.59
CA GLY A 125 5.75 -5.62 9.17
C GLY A 125 6.33 -4.21 9.19
N TRP A 126 5.51 -3.25 8.80
CA TRP A 126 5.86 -1.83 8.83
C TRP A 126 5.35 -1.16 10.11
N ASP A 127 6.20 -0.35 10.71
CA ASP A 127 5.81 0.74 11.59
C ASP A 127 6.00 2.08 10.87
N VAL A 128 5.04 2.98 11.04
CA VAL A 128 4.99 4.28 10.35
C VAL A 128 4.91 5.39 11.37
N SER A 129 5.81 6.36 11.27
CA SER A 129 5.81 7.58 12.08
C SER A 129 5.94 8.82 11.20
N GLN A 130 5.28 9.91 11.62
CA GLN A 130 5.37 11.20 10.94
C GLN A 130 6.67 11.91 11.32
N VAL A 131 7.38 12.43 10.32
CA VAL A 131 8.59 13.24 10.52
C VAL A 131 8.23 14.73 10.57
N GLY A 132 7.38 15.20 9.65
CA GLY A 132 6.98 16.60 9.58
C GLY A 132 6.61 17.05 8.17
N PRO A 133 6.29 18.34 7.97
CA PRO A 133 5.95 18.88 6.66
C PRO A 133 7.16 18.88 5.73
N VAL A 134 6.90 18.77 4.43
CA VAL A 134 7.92 18.92 3.38
C VAL A 134 8.39 20.37 3.36
N LYS A 135 9.70 20.58 3.44
CA LYS A 135 10.32 21.92 3.43
C LYS A 135 10.89 22.32 2.06
N GLU A 136 11.32 21.33 1.28
CA GLU A 136 11.97 21.55 -0.01
C GLU A 136 10.96 21.54 -1.15
N LYS A 137 10.87 22.65 -1.89
CA LYS A 137 9.95 22.78 -3.03
C LYS A 137 10.20 21.71 -4.10
N ALA A 138 11.45 21.38 -4.39
CA ALA A 138 11.81 20.37 -5.38
C ALA A 138 11.22 18.99 -5.02
N VAL A 139 11.35 18.57 -3.75
CA VAL A 139 10.78 17.32 -3.25
C VAL A 139 9.26 17.32 -3.36
N TYR A 140 8.62 18.43 -3.00
CA TYR A 140 7.18 18.59 -3.12
C TYR A 140 6.71 18.48 -4.58
N ASP A 141 7.40 19.13 -5.51
CA ASP A 141 7.05 19.13 -6.93
C ASP A 141 7.19 17.73 -7.55
N ILE A 142 8.25 16.98 -7.20
CA ILE A 142 8.41 15.57 -7.61
C ILE A 142 7.22 14.74 -7.14
N ALA A 143 6.86 14.86 -5.86
CA ALA A 143 5.77 14.09 -5.28
C ALA A 143 4.40 14.46 -5.89
N LYS A 144 4.15 15.75 -6.10
CA LYS A 144 2.93 16.25 -6.76
C LYS A 144 2.82 15.77 -8.21
N HIS A 145 3.92 15.81 -8.95
CA HIS A 145 3.95 15.33 -10.33
C HIS A 145 3.64 13.83 -10.38
N PHE A 146 4.27 13.03 -9.50
CA PHE A 146 3.98 11.61 -9.43
C PHE A 146 2.53 11.32 -9.02
N ALA A 147 1.98 12.02 -8.01
CA ALA A 147 0.58 11.90 -7.62
C ALA A 147 -0.38 12.14 -8.80
N THR A 148 -0.09 13.18 -9.59
CA THR A 148 -0.90 13.55 -10.76
C THR A 148 -0.89 12.43 -11.80
N ARG A 149 0.28 11.90 -12.16
CA ARG A 149 0.41 10.81 -13.13
C ARG A 149 -0.30 9.54 -12.68
N VAL A 150 -0.16 9.17 -11.40
CA VAL A 150 -0.85 8.00 -10.84
C VAL A 150 -2.37 8.20 -10.87
N SER A 151 -2.87 9.38 -10.49
CA SER A 151 -4.32 9.66 -10.51
C SER A 151 -4.94 9.62 -11.92
N LYS A 152 -4.14 9.88 -12.95
CA LYS A 152 -4.56 9.80 -14.36
C LYS A 152 -4.45 8.38 -14.95
N GLY A 153 -3.96 7.42 -14.19
CA GLY A 153 -3.75 6.04 -14.67
C GLY A 153 -2.49 5.86 -15.53
N GLU A 154 -1.61 6.86 -15.62
CA GLU A 154 -0.38 6.78 -16.44
C GLU A 154 0.71 5.88 -15.81
N VAL A 155 0.46 5.32 -14.63
CA VAL A 155 1.39 4.48 -13.88
C VAL A 155 0.71 3.15 -13.59
N GLU A 156 1.04 2.14 -14.38
CA GLU A 156 0.60 0.77 -14.16
C GLU A 156 1.59 0.01 -13.27
N ALA A 157 1.07 -0.60 -12.21
CA ALA A 157 1.86 -1.44 -11.32
C ALA A 157 2.04 -2.84 -11.93
N LYS A 158 3.29 -3.25 -12.13
CA LYS A 158 3.59 -4.64 -12.50
C LYS A 158 3.53 -5.52 -11.26
N HIS A 159 2.73 -6.58 -11.32
CA HIS A 159 2.67 -7.60 -10.27
C HIS A 159 3.74 -8.65 -10.59
N GLY A 160 4.91 -8.52 -9.97
CA GLY A 160 6.00 -9.49 -10.07
C GLY A 160 5.96 -10.49 -8.92
N THR A 161 6.55 -11.67 -9.11
CA THR A 161 6.72 -12.68 -8.06
C THR A 161 7.63 -12.14 -6.95
N GLU A 162 7.12 -12.04 -5.72
CA GLU A 162 7.95 -11.86 -4.52
C GLU A 162 8.68 -13.19 -4.24
N ASP A 163 9.81 -13.40 -4.93
CA ASP A 163 10.81 -14.38 -4.54
C ASP A 163 11.95 -13.68 -3.80
N SER A 164 11.77 -13.49 -2.50
CA SER A 164 12.89 -13.53 -1.57
C SER A 164 12.91 -14.91 -0.96
N LYS A 165 13.68 -15.82 -1.58
CA LYS A 165 14.20 -17.00 -0.88
C LYS A 165 14.91 -16.48 0.38
N SER A 166 14.28 -16.66 1.55
CA SER A 166 15.03 -16.71 2.79
C SER A 166 15.74 -18.06 2.78
N ASP A 167 16.90 -18.11 2.12
CA ASP A 167 17.86 -19.16 2.45
C ASP A 167 18.18 -19.00 3.93
N GLY A 168 17.74 -19.99 4.71
CA GLY A 168 18.00 -20.06 6.13
C GLY A 168 19.51 -20.08 6.35
N LEU A 169 20.02 -19.03 6.98
CA LEU A 169 21.30 -19.04 7.66
C LEU A 169 21.06 -18.57 9.09
N TYR A 170 20.61 -19.51 9.91
CA TYR A 170 21.01 -19.65 11.31
C TYR A 170 21.06 -21.15 11.63
#